data_AF-A0A1F1KGJ8-F1
#
_entry.id   AF-A0A1F1KGJ8-F1
#
_cell.length_a   1.000
_cell.length_b   1.000
_cell.length_c   1.000
_cell.angle_alpha   90.00
_cell.angle_beta   90.00
_cell.angle_gamma   90.00
#
_symmetry.space_group_name_H-M   'P 1'
#
loop_
_entity.id
_entity.type
_entity.pdbx_description
1 polymer ?
#
loop_
_entity_poly.entity_id
_entity_poly.type
_entity_poly.pdbx_seq_one_letter_code
_entity_poly.pdbx_strand_id
1 'polypeptide(L)' 'MAMTLRTDETLDAALAELSQREGRSRQEIIRLAVLERAERGRSDLAVAESVERMRGEWREVLDRLGSV' A
#
# COMPACT_ATOMS: atom_id res chain seq x y z
N MET A 1 -4.83 -22.38 -8.65
CA MET A 1 -3.94 -22.34 -7.48
C MET A 1 -4.78 -22.06 -6.26
N ALA A 2 -4.71 -22.89 -5.22
CA ALA A 2 -5.43 -22.68 -3.96
C ALA A 2 -4.48 -22.07 -2.91
N MET A 3 -4.96 -21.10 -2.14
CA MET A 3 -4.23 -20.50 -1.02
C MET A 3 -4.85 -21.01 0.28
N THR A 4 -4.02 -21.43 1.23
CA THR A 4 -4.44 -21.73 2.60
C THR A 4 -3.88 -20.66 3.51
N LEU A 5 -4.76 -20.04 4.33
CA LEU A 5 -4.42 -19.02 5.31
C LEU A 5 -4.85 -19.51 6.68
N ARG A 6 -3.95 -19.47 7.65
CA ARG A 6 -4.31 -19.72 9.06
C ARG A 6 -4.93 -18.45 9.64
N THR A 7 -6.12 -18.57 10.21
CA THR A 7 -6.85 -17.46 10.83
C THR A 7 -6.82 -17.59 12.36
N ASP A 8 -7.03 -16.45 13.02
CA ASP A 8 -7.41 -16.38 14.43
C ASP A 8 -8.84 -15.82 14.54
N GLU A 9 -9.38 -15.82 15.75
CA GLU A 9 -10.75 -15.36 16.05
C GLU A 9 -10.98 -13.90 15.64
N THR A 10 -9.94 -13.07 15.72
CA THR A 10 -10.02 -11.65 15.39
C THR A 10 -10.16 -11.46 13.88
N LEU A 11 -9.34 -12.15 13.10
CA LEU A 11 -9.40 -12.12 11.65
C LEU A 11 -10.71 -12.71 11.12
N ASP A 12 -11.20 -13.79 11.72
CA ASP A 12 -12.47 -14.40 11.32
C ASP A 12 -13.68 -13.50 11.59
N ALA A 13 -13.71 -12.81 12.73
CA ALA A 13 -14.75 -11.84 13.05
C ALA A 13 -14.75 -10.65 12.08
N ALA A 14 -13.57 -10.06 11.82
CA ALA A 14 -13.44 -8.95 10.88
C ALA A 14 -13.86 -9.32 9.46
N LEU A 15 -13.45 -10.51 8.98
CA LEU A 15 -13.86 -10.99 7.66
C LEU A 15 -15.36 -11.28 7.57
N ALA A 16 -15.98 -11.77 8.65
CA ALA A 16 -17.42 -11.98 8.69
C ALA A 16 -18.20 -10.67 8.60
N GLU A 17 -17.79 -9.65 9.35
CA GLU A 17 -18.38 -8.32 9.31
C GLU A 17 -18.27 -7.69 7.92
N LEU A 18 -17.05 -7.69 7.34
CA LEU A 18 -16.81 -7.14 6.01
C LEU A 18 -17.59 -7.89 4.93
N SER A 19 -17.69 -9.22 5.03
CA SER A 19 -18.50 -10.02 4.10
C SER A 19 -19.98 -9.64 4.15
N GLN A 20 -20.54 -9.44 5.34
CA GLN A 20 -21.94 -9.02 5.49
C GLN A 20 -22.16 -7.60 4.96
N ARG A 21 -21.26 -6.68 5.29
CA ARG A 21 -21.37 -5.27 4.90
C ARG A 21 -21.23 -5.05 3.40
N GLU A 22 -20.33 -5.81 2.74
CA GLU A 22 -19.95 -5.57 1.35
C GLU A 22 -20.56 -6.59 0.37
N GLY A 23 -21.21 -7.65 0.86
CA GLY A 23 -21.77 -8.71 0.02
C GLY A 23 -20.70 -9.51 -0.74
N ARG A 24 -19.47 -9.56 -0.22
CA ARG A 24 -18.32 -10.21 -0.86
C ARG A 24 -17.88 -11.44 -0.06
N SER A 25 -17.28 -12.41 -0.75
CA SER A 25 -16.66 -13.55 -0.08
C SER A 25 -15.42 -13.09 0.70
N ARG A 26 -15.08 -13.82 1.78
CA ARG A 26 -13.86 -13.55 2.56
C ARG A 26 -12.60 -13.59 1.70
N GLN A 27 -12.54 -14.51 0.74
CA GLN A 27 -11.41 -14.61 -0.20
C GLN A 27 -11.29 -13.36 -1.07
N GLU A 28 -12.40 -12.80 -1.53
CA GLU A 28 -12.40 -11.59 -2.34
C GLU A 28 -12.00 -10.36 -1.52
N ILE A 29 -12.45 -10.27 -0.27
CA ILE A 29 -12.03 -9.21 0.66
C ILE A 29 -10.51 -9.25 0.88
N ILE A 30 -9.94 -10.43 1.15
CA ILE A 30 -8.50 -10.60 1.33
C ILE A 30 -7.77 -10.21 0.04
N ARG A 31 -8.25 -10.66 -1.12
CA ARG A 31 -7.65 -10.33 -2.42
C ARG A 31 -7.59 -8.82 -2.64
N LEU A 32 -8.71 -8.11 -2.44
CA LEU A 32 -8.78 -6.67 -2.64
C LEU A 32 -7.87 -5.92 -1.66
N ALA A 33 -7.89 -6.29 -0.38
CA ALA A 33 -7.03 -5.67 0.63
C ALA A 33 -5.53 -5.85 0.32
N VAL A 34 -5.13 -7.04 -0.16
CA VAL A 34 -3.75 -7.32 -0.56
C VAL A 34 -3.35 -6.49 -1.79
N LEU A 35 -4.20 -6.45 -2.83
CA LEU A 35 -3.92 -5.70 -4.05
C LEU A 35 -3.85 -4.19 -3.76
N GLU A 36 -4.76 -3.67 -2.96
CA GLU A 36 -4.76 -2.28 -2.54
C GLU A 36 -3.50 -1.93 -1.74
N ARG A 37 -3.11 -2.78 -0.78
CA ARG A 37 -1.87 -2.58 -0.01
C ARG A 37 -0.63 -2.61 -0.90
N ALA A 38 -0.60 -3.51 -1.89
CA ALA A 38 0.51 -3.59 -2.84
C ALA A 38 0.59 -2.35 -3.74
N GLU A 39 -0.55 -1.81 -4.18
CA GLU A 39 -0.61 -0.59 -5.00
C GLU A 39 -0.15 0.64 -4.22
N ARG A 40 -0.59 0.80 -2.96
CA ARG A 40 -0.12 1.88 -2.09
C ARG A 40 1.39 1.82 -1.87
N GLY A 41 1.93 0.64 -1.58
CA GLY A 41 3.38 0.46 -1.43
C GLY A 41 4.16 0.79 -2.70
N ARG A 42 3.62 0.49 -3.89
CA ARG A 42 4.22 0.92 -5.17
C ARG A 42 4.18 2.43 -5.35
N SER A 43 3.07 3.07 -5.00
CA SER A 43 2.90 4.52 -5.10
C SER A 43 3.91 5.26 -4.21
N ASP A 44 4.06 4.83 -2.96
CA ASP A 44 5.01 5.44 -2.01
C ASP A 44 6.46 5.27 -2.47
N LEU A 45 6.82 4.10 -3.01
CA LEU A 45 8.14 3.85 -3.59
C LEU A 45 8.39 4.70 -4.84
N ALA A 46 7.41 4.82 -5.73
CA ALA A 46 7.52 5.62 -6.95
C ALA A 46 7.65 7.12 -6.65
N VAL A 47 6.96 7.61 -5.60
CA VAL A 47 7.11 8.97 -5.09
C VAL A 47 8.50 9.16 -4.49
N ALA A 48 8.96 8.25 -3.63
CA ALA A 48 10.29 8.33 -3.03
C ALA A 48 11.40 8.32 -4.08
N GLU A 49 11.29 7.47 -5.10
CA GLU A 49 12.24 7.41 -6.22
C GLU A 49 12.23 8.69 -7.06
N SER A 50 11.04 9.26 -7.32
CA SER A 50 10.92 10.51 -8.06
C SER A 50 11.46 11.71 -7.27
N VAL A 51 11.24 11.74 -5.96
CA VAL A 51 11.82 12.74 -5.05
C VAL A 51 13.35 12.62 -5.03
N GLU A 52 13.91 11.41 -4.97
CA GLU A 52 15.38 11.25 -4.97
C GLU A 52 15.99 11.67 -6.31
N ARG A 53 15.32 11.35 -7.42
CA ARG A 53 15.74 11.78 -8.76
C ARG A 53 15.72 13.32 -8.89
N MET A 54 14.62 13.95 -8.48
CA MET A 54 14.49 15.41 -8.48
C MET A 54 15.48 16.07 -7.51
N ARG A 55 15.73 15.47 -6.34
CA ARG A 55 16.72 15.96 -5.37
C ARG A 55 18.15 15.87 -5.92
N GLY A 56 18.44 14.92 -6.78
CA GLY A 56 19.72 14.86 -7.52
C GLY A 56 19.83 15.96 -8.56
N GLU A 57 18.80 16.11 -9.39
CA GLU A 57 18.75 17.08 -10.50
C GLU A 57 18.75 18.55 -10.01
N TRP A 58 17.99 18.84 -8.96
CA TRP A 58 17.86 20.19 -8.41
C TRP A 58 18.82 20.48 -7.25
N ARG A 59 19.75 19.56 -6.94
CA ARG A 59 20.67 19.66 -5.80
C ARG A 59 21.43 20.97 -5.79
N GLU A 60 22.08 21.30 -6.91
CA GLU A 60 22.89 22.50 -7.03
C GLU A 60 22.07 23.79 -6.97
N VAL A 61 20.82 23.75 -7.42
CA VAL A 61 19.91 24.90 -7.37
C VAL A 61 19.40 25.11 -5.95
N LEU A 62 19.02 24.03 -5.26
CA LEU A 62 18.60 24.06 -3.86
C LEU A 62 19.75 24.47 -2.92
N ASP A 63 20.95 23.96 -3.13
CA ASP A 63 22.15 24.34 -2.37
C ASP A 63 22.47 25.83 -2.55
N ARG A 64 22.26 26.38 -3.75
CA ARG A 64 22.45 27.81 -4.03
C ARG A 64 21.40 28.70 -3.36
N LEU A 65 20.15 28.22 -3.26
CA LEU A 65 19.05 28.94 -2.62
C LEU A 65 19.09 28.86 -1.08
N GLY A 66 19.65 27.79 -0.51
CA GLY A 66 19.85 27.63 0.93
C GLY A 66 21.16 28.21 1.49
N SER A 67 22.04 28.72 0.61
CA SER A 67 23.34 29.30 0.95
C SER A 67 23.29 30.83 1.19
N VAL A 68 22.09 31.39 1.42
CA VAL A 68 21.89 32.84 1.70
C VAL A 68 21.34 33.04 3.10
#